data_AF-A0A2E2KLM7-F1
#
_entry.id   AF-A0A2E2KLM7-F1
#
_cell.length_a   1.000
_cell.length_b   1.000
_cell.length_c   1.000
_cell.angle_alpha   90.00
_cell.angle_beta   90.00
_cell.angle_gamma   90.00
#
_symmetry.space_group_name_H-M   'P 1'
#
loop_
_entity.id
_entity.type
_entity.pdbx_description
1 polymer ?
#
loop_
_entity_poly.entity_id
_entity_poly.type
_entity_poly.pdbx_seq_one_letter_code
_entity_poly.pdbx_strand_id
1 'polypeptide(L)'
;MSIEQAEVQSKIMQVLETIMEEWDDDLDEDITLESQLVEDVGFASIDFVQFAVAIEAEFKQKLGFQSLLMQDGAYVDDLSLQQVVDFVFMRLTAGDSSSEPVKPVESNVERVESVDDKVTAEMVEEFRQIIRACSPRSVPSKKNKPAVFILSPPRSGSTLLRIMLAGCPELFVPPELHLLSYADMSERFKALDDEHNRHLLEGTIRALMQLKDWSGEEARKFSAVCEKNGMSCQAFYNILQTAAEDQLLVDKTPTYAVNLDILKHAESDFENAKYIHLQRHPCGTIRSYEESKLTRMMPLMKDSTFSSRALAEMTWLTCHQNTLEFAEQVPNERVLAVQYENLVQQPEVEMRRICEFLEVDFNAEMLNPYKDKEQRMTDGVDVASKMSGDLKFHLHQNIDASAATRWQQFYSEDILGDVTKEVAKRCGYDI
;
A
#
# COMPACT_ATOMS: atom_id res chain seq x y z
N MET A 1 -15.76 8.85 33.72
CA MET A 1 -17.17 8.41 33.72
C MET A 1 -17.18 7.01 33.13
N SER A 2 -17.89 6.07 33.73
CA SER A 2 -18.10 4.76 33.09
C SER A 2 -18.96 4.99 31.86
N ILE A 3 -18.39 4.78 30.67
CA ILE A 3 -19.15 4.83 29.43
C ILE A 3 -20.19 3.70 29.45
N GLU A 4 -21.42 3.95 29.00
CA GLU A 4 -22.45 2.93 28.87
C GLU A 4 -22.38 2.27 27.48
N GLN A 5 -22.71 0.99 27.37
CA GLN A 5 -22.65 0.26 26.09
C GLN A 5 -23.59 0.86 25.03
N ALA A 6 -24.74 1.41 25.46
CA ALA A 6 -25.67 2.12 24.58
C ALA A 6 -25.05 3.41 23.99
N GLU A 7 -24.18 4.10 24.73
CA GLU A 7 -23.45 5.27 24.23
C GLU A 7 -22.40 4.84 23.19
N VAL A 8 -21.70 3.74 23.45
CA VAL A 8 -20.75 3.15 22.49
C VAL A 8 -21.46 2.77 21.19
N GLN A 9 -22.59 2.08 21.29
CA GLN A 9 -23.42 1.70 20.15
C GLN A 9 -23.84 2.91 19.33
N SER A 10 -24.40 3.94 19.97
CA SER A 10 -24.88 5.13 19.26
C SER A 10 -23.75 5.84 18.49
N LYS A 11 -22.55 5.91 19.07
CA LYS A 11 -21.39 6.53 18.40
C LYS A 11 -20.88 5.69 17.23
N ILE A 12 -20.86 4.36 17.38
CA ILE A 12 -20.44 3.46 16.30
C ILE A 12 -21.42 3.52 15.12
N MET A 13 -22.73 3.58 15.40
CA MET A 13 -23.75 3.76 14.35
C MET A 13 -23.57 5.10 13.62
N GLN A 14 -23.30 6.20 14.34
CA GLN A 14 -23.02 7.50 13.70
C GLN A 14 -21.78 7.47 12.80
N VAL A 15 -20.72 6.80 13.25
CA VAL A 15 -19.50 6.62 12.46
C VAL A 15 -19.81 5.80 11.19
N LEU A 16 -20.64 4.77 11.31
CA LEU A 16 -21.05 3.94 10.17
C LEU A 16 -21.88 4.75 9.16
N GLU A 17 -22.89 5.48 9.64
CA GLU A 17 -23.73 6.37 8.82
C GLU A 17 -22.87 7.38 8.07
N THR A 18 -21.89 8.00 8.74
CA THR A 18 -20.97 8.96 8.11
C THR A 18 -20.16 8.33 6.97
N ILE A 19 -19.67 7.10 7.15
CA ILE A 19 -18.92 6.39 6.09
C ILE A 19 -19.83 6.03 4.92
N MET A 20 -21.08 5.62 5.20
CA MET A 20 -22.03 5.25 4.16
C MET A 20 -22.58 6.45 3.38
N GLU A 21 -22.74 7.61 4.02
CA GLU A 21 -23.11 8.86 3.33
C GLU A 21 -22.07 9.25 2.26
N GLU A 22 -20.81 8.82 2.40
CA GLU A 22 -19.78 9.03 1.38
C GLU A 22 -19.91 8.08 0.18
N TRP A 23 -20.66 6.98 0.30
CA TRP A 23 -20.77 5.94 -0.75
C TRP A 23 -21.94 6.17 -1.73
N ASP A 24 -22.84 7.13 -1.46
CA ASP A 24 -24.01 7.46 -2.30
C ASP A 24 -24.89 6.22 -2.65
N ASP A 25 -24.87 5.20 -1.79
CA ASP A 25 -25.66 3.98 -1.91
C ASP A 25 -26.83 4.01 -0.90
N ASP A 26 -28.05 4.16 -1.42
CA ASP A 26 -29.28 3.89 -0.67
C ASP A 26 -29.35 2.36 -0.44
N LEU A 27 -29.00 1.88 0.75
CA LEU A 27 -29.26 0.47 1.10
C LEU A 27 -30.76 0.22 1.22
N ASP A 28 -31.24 -0.87 0.61
CA ASP A 28 -32.66 -1.26 0.58
C ASP A 28 -33.18 -1.78 1.95
N GLU A 29 -32.30 -2.06 2.93
CA GLU A 29 -32.65 -2.60 4.25
C GLU A 29 -32.05 -1.79 5.42
N ASP A 30 -32.83 -1.65 6.51
CA ASP A 30 -32.40 -0.95 7.74
C ASP A 30 -31.24 -1.71 8.41
N ILE A 31 -30.12 -1.02 8.67
CA ILE A 31 -28.97 -1.60 9.38
C ILE A 31 -29.32 -1.81 10.86
N THR A 32 -29.07 -3.04 11.33
CA THR A 32 -29.27 -3.47 12.72
C THR A 32 -27.96 -3.92 13.36
N LEU A 33 -27.96 -4.25 14.64
CA LEU A 33 -26.74 -4.73 15.32
C LEU A 33 -26.36 -6.15 14.86
N GLU A 34 -27.32 -6.90 14.35
CA GLU A 34 -27.15 -8.22 13.78
C GLU A 34 -26.56 -8.18 12.37
N SER A 35 -26.67 -7.04 11.69
CA SER A 35 -26.16 -6.84 10.34
C SER A 35 -24.66 -7.13 10.27
N GLN A 36 -24.30 -7.98 9.32
CA GLN A 36 -22.94 -8.34 8.97
C GLN A 36 -22.31 -7.24 8.11
N LEU A 37 -21.10 -6.83 8.46
CA LEU A 37 -20.44 -5.71 7.79
C LEU A 37 -20.15 -6.03 6.31
N VAL A 38 -19.73 -7.24 5.98
CA VAL A 38 -19.40 -7.61 4.59
C VAL A 38 -20.65 -8.04 3.83
N GLU A 39 -21.45 -8.95 4.38
CA GLU A 39 -22.63 -9.50 3.70
C GLU A 39 -23.77 -8.47 3.57
N ASP A 40 -24.12 -7.77 4.64
CA ASP A 40 -25.30 -6.89 4.67
C ASP A 40 -24.96 -5.42 4.39
N VAL A 41 -23.82 -4.94 4.89
CA VAL A 41 -23.39 -3.53 4.69
C VAL A 41 -22.49 -3.37 3.46
N GLY A 42 -21.96 -4.47 2.90
CA GLY A 42 -21.14 -4.44 1.69
C GLY A 42 -19.67 -4.06 1.92
N PHE A 43 -19.18 -4.04 3.17
CA PHE A 43 -17.80 -3.68 3.49
C PHE A 43 -16.79 -4.56 2.74
N ALA A 44 -15.81 -3.91 2.14
CA ALA A 44 -14.50 -4.49 1.86
C ALA A 44 -13.56 -4.31 3.06
N SER A 45 -12.40 -4.97 2.99
CA SER A 45 -11.38 -4.88 4.04
C SER A 45 -10.83 -3.47 4.25
N ILE A 46 -10.87 -2.63 3.20
CA ILE A 46 -10.56 -1.20 3.26
C ILE A 46 -11.56 -0.45 4.14
N ASP A 47 -12.84 -0.75 3.97
CA ASP A 47 -13.95 -0.10 4.66
C ASP A 47 -13.94 -0.46 6.14
N PHE A 48 -13.64 -1.72 6.48
CA PHE A 48 -13.43 -2.09 7.87
C PHE A 48 -12.26 -1.32 8.50
N VAL A 49 -11.15 -1.13 7.79
CA VAL A 49 -10.02 -0.37 8.32
C VAL A 49 -10.36 1.11 8.46
N GLN A 50 -11.15 1.68 7.54
CA GLN A 50 -11.70 3.03 7.68
C GLN A 50 -12.58 3.13 8.92
N PHE A 51 -13.55 2.22 9.06
CA PHE A 51 -14.46 2.12 10.19
C PHE A 51 -13.75 1.98 11.53
N ALA A 52 -12.83 1.02 11.65
CA ALA A 52 -12.04 0.80 12.87
C ALA A 52 -11.28 2.06 13.31
N VAL A 53 -10.65 2.78 12.36
CA VAL A 53 -9.92 4.01 12.70
C VAL A 53 -10.86 5.17 13.00
N ALA A 54 -11.97 5.29 12.30
CA ALA A 54 -12.97 6.32 12.58
C ALA A 54 -13.56 6.14 13.99
N ILE A 55 -13.80 4.90 14.41
CA ILE A 55 -14.15 4.55 15.79
C ILE A 55 -13.02 4.97 16.76
N GLU A 56 -11.77 4.60 16.51
CA GLU A 56 -10.65 4.99 17.39
C GLU A 56 -10.49 6.52 17.49
N ALA A 57 -10.77 7.26 16.42
CA ALA A 57 -10.77 8.72 16.40
C ALA A 57 -11.91 9.30 17.24
N GLU A 58 -13.13 8.77 17.09
CA GLU A 58 -14.32 9.17 17.84
C GLU A 58 -14.13 8.98 19.36
N PHE A 59 -13.52 7.87 19.77
CA PHE A 59 -13.22 7.59 21.18
C PHE A 59 -11.87 8.13 21.66
N LYS A 60 -11.05 8.70 20.77
CA LYS A 60 -9.70 9.24 21.05
C LYS A 60 -8.79 8.23 21.77
N GLN A 61 -8.95 6.95 21.46
CA GLN A 61 -8.20 5.86 22.08
C GLN A 61 -7.86 4.80 21.03
N LYS A 62 -6.65 4.23 21.13
CA LYS A 62 -6.27 3.05 20.36
C LYS A 62 -6.89 1.82 21.01
N LEU A 63 -7.73 1.11 20.26
CA LEU A 63 -8.52 -0.02 20.74
C LEU A 63 -7.94 -1.36 20.29
N GLY A 64 -7.06 -1.35 19.29
CA GLY A 64 -6.33 -2.56 18.86
C GLY A 64 -7.22 -3.53 18.08
N PHE A 65 -7.98 -3.01 17.11
CA PHE A 65 -8.88 -3.75 16.23
C PHE A 65 -8.24 -4.94 15.50
N GLN A 66 -6.90 -5.00 15.40
CA GLN A 66 -6.20 -6.19 14.92
C GLN A 66 -6.66 -7.46 15.65
N SER A 67 -6.89 -7.40 16.97
CA SER A 67 -7.33 -8.56 17.76
C SER A 67 -8.79 -8.98 17.50
N LEU A 68 -9.62 -8.06 17.01
CA LEU A 68 -10.99 -8.37 16.59
C LEU A 68 -10.99 -9.00 15.19
N LEU A 69 -10.17 -8.43 14.30
CA LEU A 69 -10.02 -8.86 12.92
C LEU A 69 -9.23 -10.13 12.73
N MET A 70 -8.34 -10.46 13.67
CA MET A 70 -7.52 -11.66 13.63
C MET A 70 -7.84 -12.54 14.82
N GLN A 71 -8.54 -13.65 14.57
CA GLN A 71 -8.82 -14.70 15.56
C GLN A 71 -8.10 -15.97 15.12
N ASP A 72 -7.39 -16.62 16.04
CA ASP A 72 -6.66 -17.87 15.78
C ASP A 72 -5.67 -17.81 14.60
N GLY A 73 -5.03 -16.65 14.40
CA GLY A 73 -4.05 -16.44 13.33
C GLY A 73 -4.64 -16.28 11.93
N ALA A 74 -5.97 -16.34 11.80
CA ALA A 74 -6.74 -16.09 10.59
C ALA A 74 -7.47 -14.75 10.68
N TYR A 75 -7.76 -14.15 9.53
CA TYR A 75 -8.68 -13.02 9.49
C TYR A 75 -10.10 -13.54 9.66
N VAL A 76 -10.92 -12.79 10.40
CA VAL A 76 -12.35 -13.03 10.49
C VAL A 76 -12.99 -12.63 9.16
N ASP A 77 -13.76 -13.54 8.56
CA ASP A 77 -14.36 -13.34 7.23
C ASP A 77 -15.46 -12.28 7.22
N ASP A 78 -16.26 -12.21 8.29
CA ASP A 78 -17.28 -11.19 8.50
C ASP A 78 -17.52 -10.94 10.00
N LEU A 79 -17.93 -9.73 10.34
CA LEU A 79 -18.22 -9.30 11.70
C LEU A 79 -19.59 -8.62 11.73
N SER A 80 -20.39 -8.94 12.74
CA SER A 80 -21.61 -8.18 13.02
C SER A 80 -21.29 -6.84 13.69
N LEU A 81 -22.17 -5.86 13.53
CA LEU A 81 -22.07 -4.59 14.25
C LEU A 81 -22.07 -4.79 15.77
N GLN A 82 -22.84 -5.74 16.30
CA GLN A 82 -22.82 -6.09 17.72
C GLN A 82 -21.43 -6.52 18.18
N GLN A 83 -20.71 -7.34 17.41
CA GLN A 83 -19.36 -7.77 17.77
C GLN A 83 -18.37 -6.60 17.83
N VAL A 84 -18.54 -5.61 16.95
CA VAL A 84 -17.74 -4.37 16.98
C VAL A 84 -18.07 -3.54 18.23
N VAL A 85 -19.36 -3.36 18.54
CA VAL A 85 -19.82 -2.63 19.74
C VAL A 85 -19.29 -3.28 21.01
N ASP A 86 -19.40 -4.60 21.12
CA ASP A 86 -18.94 -5.35 22.28
C ASP A 86 -17.43 -5.24 22.47
N PHE A 87 -16.67 -5.35 21.37
CA PHE A 87 -15.22 -5.18 21.39
C PHE A 87 -14.80 -3.79 21.88
N VAL A 88 -15.41 -2.74 21.32
CA VAL A 88 -15.10 -1.35 21.69
C VAL A 88 -15.47 -1.09 23.15
N PHE A 89 -16.66 -1.51 23.57
CA PHE A 89 -17.11 -1.35 24.95
C PHE A 89 -16.17 -2.07 25.93
N MET A 90 -15.77 -3.30 25.61
CA MET A 90 -14.80 -4.05 26.41
C MET A 90 -13.46 -3.31 26.51
N ARG A 91 -12.92 -2.79 25.39
CA ARG A 91 -11.64 -2.08 25.36
C ARG A 91 -11.67 -0.73 26.09
N LEU A 92 -12.79 -0.03 26.09
CA LEU A 92 -12.97 1.24 26.80
C LEU A 92 -13.16 1.05 28.31
N THR A 93 -13.72 -0.09 28.72
CA THR A 93 -13.97 -0.42 30.13
C THR A 93 -12.81 -1.16 30.79
N ALA A 94 -12.03 -1.92 30.01
CA ALA A 94 -10.76 -2.48 30.43
C ALA A 94 -9.70 -1.36 30.47
N GLY A 95 -9.45 -0.77 31.64
CA GLY A 95 -8.42 0.27 31.80
C GLY A 95 -7.05 -0.21 31.30
N ASP A 96 -6.52 0.49 30.30
CA ASP A 96 -5.19 0.47 29.65
C ASP A 96 -4.23 -0.73 29.86
N SER A 97 -4.76 -1.95 29.96
CA SER A 97 -4.00 -3.16 30.27
C SER A 97 -4.41 -4.32 29.37
N SER A 98 -3.99 -4.28 28.11
CA SER A 98 -3.84 -5.50 27.29
C SER A 98 -3.04 -5.20 26.03
N SER A 99 -1.73 -5.03 26.23
CA SER A 99 -0.70 -5.26 25.22
C SER A 99 -0.06 -6.64 25.43
N GLU A 100 -0.86 -7.68 25.70
CA GLU A 100 -0.32 -9.05 25.69
C GLU A 100 -0.32 -9.60 24.26
N PRO A 101 0.83 -10.08 23.75
CA PRO A 101 0.90 -10.75 22.47
C PRO A 101 0.16 -12.09 22.57
N VAL A 102 -0.79 -12.29 21.66
CA VAL A 102 -1.53 -13.55 21.49
C VAL A 102 -0.52 -14.69 21.27
N LYS A 103 -0.55 -15.70 22.15
CA LYS A 103 0.23 -16.93 21.97
C LYS A 103 -0.26 -17.68 20.72
N PRO A 104 0.63 -18.27 19.91
CA PRO A 104 0.21 -19.07 18.77
C PRO A 104 -0.46 -20.34 19.27
N VAL A 105 -1.77 -20.44 19.03
CA VAL A 105 -2.55 -21.67 19.10
C VAL A 105 -2.64 -22.20 17.67
N GLU A 106 -2.51 -23.52 17.50
CA GLU A 106 -2.56 -24.19 16.19
C GLU A 106 -3.82 -23.77 15.42
N SER A 107 -3.64 -23.25 14.20
CA SER A 107 -4.72 -22.71 13.39
C SER A 107 -5.61 -23.84 12.87
N ASN A 108 -6.93 -23.68 13.00
CA ASN A 108 -7.92 -24.58 12.38
C ASN A 108 -8.08 -24.35 10.87
N VAL A 109 -7.10 -23.69 10.22
CA VAL A 109 -7.19 -23.32 8.81
C VAL A 109 -6.61 -24.45 7.96
N GLU A 110 -7.44 -25.01 7.07
CA GLU A 110 -6.99 -26.01 6.12
C GLU A 110 -6.01 -25.37 5.11
N ARG A 111 -4.78 -25.86 5.10
CA ARG A 111 -3.71 -25.37 4.23
C ARG A 111 -3.95 -25.81 2.79
N VAL A 112 -3.90 -24.87 1.85
CA VAL A 112 -4.03 -25.18 0.42
C VAL A 112 -2.70 -25.71 -0.09
N GLU A 113 -2.65 -27.01 -0.35
CA GLU A 113 -1.45 -27.71 -0.79
C GLU A 113 -1.22 -27.60 -2.30
N SER A 114 -2.27 -27.47 -3.11
CA SER A 114 -2.17 -27.32 -4.57
C SER A 114 -3.42 -26.68 -5.16
N VAL A 115 -3.32 -26.19 -6.39
CA VAL A 115 -4.43 -25.63 -7.16
C VAL A 115 -4.42 -26.15 -8.60
N ASP A 116 -5.59 -26.22 -9.22
CA ASP A 116 -5.74 -26.64 -10.61
C ASP A 116 -5.37 -25.51 -11.61
N ASP A 117 -5.53 -24.25 -11.19
CA ASP A 117 -5.40 -23.07 -12.04
C ASP A 117 -3.99 -22.44 -12.02
N LYS A 118 -2.93 -23.27 -11.93
CA LYS A 118 -1.54 -22.79 -11.86
C LYS A 118 -1.21 -21.83 -13.01
N VAL A 119 -0.55 -20.72 -12.68
CA VAL A 119 -0.18 -19.70 -13.67
C VAL A 119 0.81 -20.28 -14.69
N THR A 120 0.49 -20.17 -15.96
CA THR A 120 1.37 -20.56 -17.07
C THR A 120 1.95 -19.33 -17.78
N ALA A 121 2.93 -19.55 -18.67
CA ALA A 121 3.49 -18.48 -19.50
C ALA A 121 2.42 -17.84 -20.40
N GLU A 122 1.48 -18.63 -20.93
CA GLU A 122 0.39 -18.14 -21.78
C GLU A 122 -0.56 -17.22 -21.00
N MET A 123 -0.93 -17.60 -19.78
CA MET A 123 -1.77 -16.75 -18.91
C MET A 123 -1.12 -15.40 -18.64
N VAL A 124 0.21 -15.38 -18.41
CA VAL A 124 0.96 -14.14 -18.19
C VAL A 124 0.99 -13.27 -19.43
N GLU A 125 1.10 -13.86 -20.62
CA GLU A 125 1.05 -13.09 -21.87
C GLU A 125 -0.34 -12.51 -22.12
N GLU A 126 -1.41 -13.27 -21.87
CA GLU A 126 -2.78 -12.76 -21.90
C GLU A 126 -2.97 -11.62 -20.89
N PHE A 127 -2.46 -11.78 -19.67
CA PHE A 127 -2.48 -10.75 -18.64
C PHE A 127 -1.77 -9.47 -19.09
N ARG A 128 -0.60 -9.58 -19.73
CA ARG A 128 0.17 -8.42 -20.22
C ARG A 128 -0.57 -7.64 -21.31
N GLN A 129 -1.39 -8.30 -22.12
CA GLN A 129 -2.20 -7.62 -23.15
C GLN A 129 -3.29 -6.72 -22.56
N ILE A 130 -3.70 -6.98 -21.33
CA ILE A 130 -4.71 -6.17 -20.62
C ILE A 130 -4.06 -4.92 -20.03
N ILE A 131 -2.75 -4.93 -19.74
CA ILE A 131 -2.03 -3.79 -19.16
C ILE A 131 -2.05 -2.61 -20.14
N ARG A 132 -2.57 -1.47 -19.66
CA ARG A 132 -2.60 -0.23 -20.45
C ARG A 132 -1.19 0.15 -20.92
N ALA A 133 -1.05 0.37 -22.22
CA ALA A 133 0.15 0.93 -22.81
C ALA A 133 0.35 2.39 -22.36
N CYS A 134 1.61 2.77 -22.14
CA CYS A 134 1.97 4.16 -21.84
C CYS A 134 1.73 5.05 -23.06
N SER A 135 1.19 6.25 -22.82
CA SER A 135 1.14 7.27 -23.84
C SER A 135 2.57 7.72 -24.22
N PRO A 136 2.83 8.03 -25.51
CA PRO A 136 4.12 8.56 -25.91
C PRO A 136 4.48 9.84 -25.14
N ARG A 137 5.71 9.90 -24.61
CA ARG A 137 6.23 11.07 -23.88
C ARG A 137 7.29 11.79 -24.71
N SER A 138 7.32 13.12 -24.63
CA SER A 138 8.45 13.89 -25.16
C SER A 138 9.66 13.68 -24.26
N VAL A 139 10.83 13.43 -24.86
CA VAL A 139 12.09 13.35 -24.12
C VAL A 139 12.42 14.74 -23.59
N PRO A 140 12.62 14.92 -22.26
CA PRO A 140 12.93 16.22 -21.71
C PRO A 140 14.30 16.69 -22.21
N SER A 141 14.42 17.99 -22.52
CA SER A 141 15.70 18.59 -22.96
C SER A 141 16.75 18.62 -21.84
N LYS A 142 16.31 18.55 -20.59
CA LYS A 142 17.14 18.46 -19.39
C LYS A 142 16.47 17.50 -18.40
N LYS A 143 17.24 16.53 -17.89
CA LYS A 143 16.79 15.62 -16.85
C LYS A 143 16.72 16.31 -15.48
N ASN A 144 15.89 15.76 -14.61
CA ASN A 144 15.78 16.13 -13.21
C ASN A 144 17.00 15.66 -12.41
N LYS A 145 17.20 16.25 -11.21
CA LYS A 145 18.21 15.78 -10.25
C LYS A 145 17.98 14.30 -9.91
N PRO A 146 18.95 13.55 -9.35
CA PRO A 146 18.74 12.18 -8.92
C PRO A 146 17.51 11.98 -8.01
N ALA A 147 16.87 10.83 -8.18
CA ALA A 147 15.75 10.36 -7.37
C ALA A 147 15.86 8.84 -7.15
N VAL A 148 15.15 8.33 -6.15
CA VAL A 148 15.10 6.91 -5.82
C VAL A 148 13.71 6.38 -6.14
N PHE A 149 13.63 5.18 -6.72
CA PHE A 149 12.37 4.49 -6.96
C PHE A 149 12.32 3.16 -6.20
N ILE A 150 11.25 2.92 -5.45
CA ILE A 150 10.99 1.63 -4.81
C ILE A 150 10.10 0.82 -5.74
N LEU A 151 10.68 -0.23 -6.34
CA LEU A 151 10.05 -1.11 -7.32
C LEU A 151 9.64 -2.42 -6.66
N SER A 152 8.33 -2.70 -6.65
CA SER A 152 7.79 -3.93 -6.06
C SER A 152 6.39 -4.22 -6.60
N PRO A 153 5.94 -5.48 -6.62
CA PRO A 153 4.53 -5.79 -6.68
C PRO A 153 3.76 -5.15 -5.51
N PRO A 154 2.45 -4.87 -5.65
CA PRO A 154 1.58 -4.59 -4.52
C PRO A 154 1.73 -5.65 -3.42
N ARG A 155 1.45 -5.27 -2.17
CA ARG A 155 1.53 -6.17 -0.99
C ARG A 155 2.94 -6.70 -0.65
N SER A 156 4.00 -6.09 -1.15
CA SER A 156 5.39 -6.47 -0.83
C SER A 156 5.99 -5.73 0.39
N GLY A 157 5.18 -5.00 1.15
CA GLY A 157 5.66 -4.18 2.28
C GLY A 157 6.27 -2.82 1.89
N SER A 158 6.02 -2.36 0.66
CA SER A 158 6.59 -1.11 0.14
C SER A 158 6.10 0.15 0.88
N THR A 159 4.87 0.14 1.42
CA THR A 159 4.37 1.19 2.31
C THR A 159 5.17 1.26 3.62
N LEU A 160 5.46 0.11 4.24
CA LEU A 160 6.29 0.05 5.45
C LEU A 160 7.69 0.62 5.16
N LEU A 161 8.35 0.15 4.10
CA LEU A 161 9.69 0.60 3.74
C LEU A 161 9.74 2.12 3.49
N ARG A 162 8.77 2.65 2.74
CA ARG A 162 8.61 4.09 2.50
C ARG A 162 8.52 4.86 3.84
N ILE A 163 7.67 4.40 4.76
CA ILE A 163 7.48 5.08 6.06
C ILE A 163 8.74 4.98 6.93
N MET A 164 9.48 3.86 6.88
CA MET A 164 10.78 3.74 7.55
C MET A 164 11.78 4.75 6.98
N LEU A 165 11.90 4.85 5.66
CA LEU A 165 12.77 5.83 4.98
C LEU A 165 12.39 7.29 5.30
N ALA A 166 11.10 7.59 5.48
CA ALA A 166 10.63 8.92 5.88
C ALA A 166 11.13 9.37 7.27
N GLY A 167 11.75 8.47 8.05
CA GLY A 167 12.43 8.83 9.30
C GLY A 167 13.84 9.41 9.11
N CYS A 168 14.37 9.41 7.88
CA CYS A 168 15.67 10.00 7.57
C CYS A 168 15.49 11.48 7.12
N PRO A 169 16.14 12.45 7.77
CA PRO A 169 15.98 13.87 7.42
C PRO A 169 16.56 14.23 6.05
N GLU A 170 17.47 13.42 5.50
CA GLU A 170 18.08 13.62 4.19
C GLU A 170 17.18 13.12 3.04
N LEU A 171 16.06 12.46 3.35
CA LEU A 171 15.15 11.89 2.36
C LEU A 171 13.78 12.59 2.40
N PHE A 172 13.22 12.82 1.22
CA PHE A 172 11.82 13.21 1.07
C PHE A 172 11.02 12.05 0.47
N VAL A 173 10.15 11.42 1.28
CA VAL A 173 9.49 10.15 0.95
C VAL A 173 7.96 10.29 0.99
N PRO A 174 7.34 10.97 0.01
CA PRO A 174 5.90 11.23 -0.03
C PRO A 174 5.07 9.97 -0.25
N PRO A 175 3.73 10.04 -0.11
CA PRO A 175 2.85 8.95 -0.50
C PRO A 175 2.94 8.72 -2.00
N GLU A 176 2.26 7.69 -2.49
CA GLU A 176 2.33 7.29 -3.90
C GLU A 176 1.97 8.46 -4.82
N LEU A 177 2.89 8.84 -5.71
CA LEU A 177 2.73 10.03 -6.54
C LEU A 177 1.96 9.74 -7.83
N HIS A 178 2.08 8.51 -8.36
CA HIS A 178 1.45 8.11 -9.63
C HIS A 178 1.78 9.05 -10.78
N LEU A 179 3.01 9.59 -10.83
CA LEU A 179 3.46 10.52 -11.87
C LEU A 179 4.14 9.81 -13.04
N LEU A 180 5.01 8.84 -12.76
CA LEU A 180 5.87 8.22 -13.78
C LEU A 180 5.10 7.47 -14.90
N SER A 181 3.87 7.05 -14.60
CA SER A 181 2.98 6.34 -15.52
C SER A 181 2.39 7.19 -16.64
N TYR A 182 2.45 8.52 -16.54
CA TYR A 182 1.73 9.44 -17.42
C TYR A 182 2.66 10.46 -18.07
N ALA A 183 2.24 10.99 -19.23
CA ALA A 183 3.00 12.04 -19.91
C ALA A 183 2.90 13.38 -19.18
N ASP A 184 1.69 13.74 -18.76
CA ASP A 184 1.37 15.01 -18.13
C ASP A 184 0.27 14.89 -17.06
N MET A 185 0.13 15.96 -16.28
CA MET A 185 -0.82 16.05 -15.18
C MET A 185 -2.28 15.96 -15.65
N SER A 186 -2.60 16.37 -16.89
CA SER A 186 -3.96 16.25 -17.44
C SER A 186 -4.31 14.80 -17.72
N GLU A 187 -3.39 14.04 -18.33
CA GLU A 187 -3.55 12.61 -18.55
C GLU A 187 -3.68 11.86 -17.23
N ARG A 188 -2.81 12.15 -16.27
CA ARG A 188 -2.86 11.58 -14.92
C ARG A 188 -4.21 11.83 -14.26
N PHE A 189 -4.68 13.08 -14.25
CA PHE A 189 -5.97 13.45 -13.67
C PHE A 189 -7.11 12.67 -14.31
N LYS A 190 -7.21 12.66 -15.65
CA LYS A 190 -8.27 11.92 -16.37
C LYS A 190 -8.24 10.43 -16.12
N ALA A 191 -7.07 9.85 -15.87
CA ALA A 191 -6.90 8.42 -15.65
C ALA A 191 -7.24 7.98 -14.21
N LEU A 192 -7.25 8.90 -13.26
CA LEU A 192 -7.42 8.61 -11.83
C LEU A 192 -8.64 9.31 -11.22
N ASP A 193 -9.24 10.30 -11.87
CA ASP A 193 -10.44 11.00 -11.41
C ASP A 193 -11.72 10.19 -11.71
N ASP A 194 -11.81 9.02 -11.10
CA ASP A 194 -13.02 8.23 -10.99
C ASP A 194 -13.28 7.87 -9.52
N GLU A 195 -14.48 7.34 -9.26
CA GLU A 195 -14.96 6.98 -7.93
C GLU A 195 -13.99 6.08 -7.16
N HIS A 196 -13.31 5.16 -7.85
CA HIS A 196 -12.47 4.15 -7.21
C HIS A 196 -11.01 4.59 -7.09
N ASN A 197 -10.53 5.49 -7.96
CA ASN A 197 -9.12 5.86 -8.07
C ASN A 197 -8.79 7.28 -7.60
N ARG A 198 -9.78 8.12 -7.30
CA ARG A 198 -9.55 9.54 -6.95
C ARG A 198 -8.59 9.71 -5.76
N HIS A 199 -8.60 8.79 -4.81
CA HIS A 199 -7.69 8.78 -3.66
C HIS A 199 -6.20 8.64 -4.06
N LEU A 200 -5.89 8.10 -5.25
CA LEU A 200 -4.53 8.00 -5.79
C LEU A 200 -3.97 9.37 -6.24
N LEU A 201 -4.82 10.38 -6.42
CA LEU A 201 -4.40 11.76 -6.71
C LEU A 201 -3.80 12.46 -5.48
N GLU A 202 -4.10 11.99 -4.27
CA GLU A 202 -3.81 12.70 -3.03
C GLU A 202 -2.34 12.72 -2.64
N GLY A 203 -1.53 11.76 -3.11
CA GLY A 203 -0.10 11.71 -2.76
C GLY A 203 0.66 12.97 -3.20
N THR A 204 0.35 13.51 -4.38
CA THR A 204 0.93 14.79 -4.85
C THR A 204 0.43 15.98 -4.04
N ILE A 205 -0.81 15.94 -3.56
CA ILE A 205 -1.39 17.01 -2.74
C ILE A 205 -0.71 17.03 -1.37
N ARG A 206 -0.62 15.88 -0.70
CA ARG A 206 0.02 15.75 0.62
C ARG A 206 1.51 16.08 0.58
N ALA A 207 2.20 15.75 -0.52
CA ALA A 207 3.58 16.14 -0.75
C ALA A 207 3.74 17.67 -0.82
N LEU A 208 2.86 18.37 -1.55
CA LEU A 208 2.88 19.83 -1.63
C LEU A 208 2.57 20.49 -0.29
N MET A 209 1.60 19.97 0.46
CA MET A 209 1.30 20.46 1.81
C MET A 209 2.55 20.41 2.69
N GLN A 210 3.27 19.28 2.67
CA GLN A 210 4.48 19.09 3.46
C GLN A 210 5.61 20.03 3.05
N LEU A 211 5.85 20.17 1.74
CA LEU A 211 7.00 20.91 1.22
C LEU A 211 6.80 22.43 1.21
N LYS A 212 5.54 22.89 1.21
CA LYS A 212 5.23 24.32 1.04
C LYS A 212 4.48 24.92 2.23
N ASP A 213 4.20 24.12 3.26
CA ASP A 213 3.36 24.52 4.40
C ASP A 213 2.00 25.05 3.92
N TRP A 214 1.43 24.38 2.92
CA TRP A 214 0.16 24.73 2.30
C TRP A 214 -0.99 23.95 2.92
N SER A 215 -2.16 24.58 2.94
CA SER A 215 -3.42 23.86 3.16
C SER A 215 -3.71 22.89 2.00
N GLY A 216 -4.55 21.88 2.26
CA GLY A 216 -5.04 20.98 1.22
C GLY A 216 -5.71 21.72 0.07
N GLU A 217 -6.44 22.81 0.34
CA GLU A 217 -7.09 23.63 -0.69
C GLU A 217 -6.08 24.34 -1.59
N GLU A 218 -5.02 24.92 -1.04
CA GLU A 218 -3.96 25.58 -1.81
C GLU A 218 -3.21 24.57 -2.71
N ALA A 219 -2.89 23.40 -2.16
CA ALA A 219 -2.25 22.32 -2.90
C ALA A 219 -3.15 21.80 -4.04
N ARG A 220 -4.45 21.58 -3.79
CA ARG A 220 -5.43 21.18 -4.83
C ARG A 220 -5.59 22.26 -5.90
N LYS A 221 -5.67 23.55 -5.53
CA LYS A 221 -5.71 24.67 -6.50
C LYS A 221 -4.47 24.67 -7.40
N PHE A 222 -3.28 24.48 -6.84
CA PHE A 222 -2.05 24.42 -7.61
C PHE A 222 -2.02 23.20 -8.55
N SER A 223 -2.41 22.02 -8.06
CA SER A 223 -2.50 20.81 -8.89
C SER A 223 -3.46 21.01 -10.06
N ALA A 224 -4.64 21.57 -9.81
CA ALA A 224 -5.64 21.85 -10.85
C ALA A 224 -5.12 22.80 -11.94
N VAL A 225 -4.28 23.78 -11.58
CA VAL A 225 -3.61 24.65 -12.57
C VAL A 225 -2.60 23.86 -13.40
N CYS A 226 -1.82 22.98 -12.79
CA CYS A 226 -0.86 22.12 -13.50
C CYS A 226 -1.57 21.16 -14.47
N GLU A 227 -2.67 20.55 -14.03
CA GLU A 227 -3.54 19.65 -14.80
C GLU A 227 -4.17 20.37 -15.99
N LYS A 228 -4.75 21.56 -15.75
CA LYS A 228 -5.36 22.38 -16.81
C LYS A 228 -4.36 22.83 -17.86
N ASN A 229 -3.12 23.11 -17.45
CA ASN A 229 -2.06 23.56 -18.35
C ASN A 229 -1.32 22.42 -19.04
N GLY A 230 -1.66 21.14 -18.78
CA GLY A 230 -0.97 20.00 -19.35
C GLY A 230 0.52 19.96 -18.98
N MET A 231 0.86 20.34 -17.74
CA MET A 231 2.24 20.30 -17.25
C MET A 231 2.76 18.86 -17.30
N SER A 232 3.95 18.63 -17.85
CA SER A 232 4.54 17.29 -17.88
C SER A 232 4.76 16.75 -16.47
N CYS A 233 4.59 15.45 -16.27
CA CYS A 233 4.84 14.82 -14.96
C CYS A 233 6.31 15.00 -14.52
N GLN A 234 7.24 15.01 -15.47
CA GLN A 234 8.66 15.33 -15.23
C GLN A 234 8.86 16.74 -14.67
N ALA A 235 8.14 17.74 -15.18
CA ALA A 235 8.21 19.10 -14.65
C ALA A 235 7.59 19.19 -13.23
N PHE A 236 6.54 18.41 -12.96
CA PHE A 236 5.95 18.33 -11.63
C PHE A 236 6.93 17.70 -10.62
N TYR A 237 7.65 16.63 -10.99
CA TYR A 237 8.75 16.10 -10.18
C TYR A 237 9.81 17.15 -9.88
N ASN A 238 10.19 17.98 -10.86
CA ASN A 238 11.15 19.06 -10.64
C ASN A 238 10.64 20.10 -9.63
N ILE A 239 9.33 20.39 -9.60
CA ILE A 239 8.72 21.26 -8.57
C ILE A 239 8.89 20.64 -7.18
N LEU A 240 8.63 19.34 -7.04
CA LEU A 240 8.81 18.63 -5.77
C LEU A 240 10.28 18.64 -5.33
N GLN A 241 11.21 18.28 -6.22
CA GLN A 241 12.65 18.28 -5.91
C GLN A 241 13.19 19.69 -5.60
N THR A 242 12.66 20.73 -6.24
CA THR A 242 13.07 22.11 -5.93
C THR A 242 12.58 22.53 -4.55
N ALA A 243 11.37 22.13 -4.17
CA ALA A 243 10.80 22.46 -2.86
C ALA A 243 11.35 21.58 -1.73
N ALA A 244 11.85 20.37 -2.03
CA ALA A 244 12.55 19.50 -1.09
C ALA A 244 14.01 19.91 -0.83
N GLU A 245 14.50 20.95 -1.53
CA GLU A 245 15.84 21.52 -1.39
C GLU A 245 16.97 20.49 -1.59
N ASP A 246 17.61 20.08 -0.50
CA ASP A 246 18.72 19.13 -0.47
C ASP A 246 18.26 17.68 -0.19
N GLN A 247 16.99 17.47 0.17
CA GLN A 247 16.47 16.13 0.42
C GLN A 247 16.37 15.32 -0.88
N LEU A 248 16.83 14.06 -0.83
CA LEU A 248 16.70 13.13 -1.95
C LEU A 248 15.25 12.62 -2.03
N LEU A 249 14.60 12.87 -3.17
CA LEU A 249 13.26 12.36 -3.44
C LEU A 249 13.26 10.84 -3.58
N VAL A 250 12.37 10.17 -2.85
CA VAL A 250 12.12 8.73 -2.96
C VAL A 250 10.65 8.52 -3.34
N ASP A 251 10.41 7.99 -4.55
CA ASP A 251 9.08 7.64 -5.03
C ASP A 251 8.82 6.14 -4.86
N LYS A 252 7.77 5.83 -4.10
CA LYS A 252 7.24 4.48 -3.96
C LYS A 252 5.85 4.46 -4.58
N THR A 253 5.73 3.80 -5.73
CA THR A 253 4.45 3.56 -6.38
C THR A 253 4.46 2.13 -6.97
N PRO A 254 3.78 1.14 -6.34
CA PRO A 254 3.92 -0.27 -6.73
C PRO A 254 3.48 -0.57 -8.17
N THR A 255 2.54 0.22 -8.70
CA THR A 255 2.01 0.06 -10.05
C THR A 255 3.05 0.34 -11.14
N TYR A 256 4.19 0.99 -10.84
CA TYR A 256 5.23 1.23 -11.85
C TYR A 256 5.86 -0.05 -12.37
N ALA A 257 6.04 -1.06 -11.51
CA ALA A 257 6.70 -2.31 -11.89
C ALA A 257 5.86 -3.15 -12.87
N VAL A 258 4.55 -2.90 -12.99
CA VAL A 258 3.67 -3.68 -13.86
C VAL A 258 3.94 -3.46 -15.36
N ASN A 259 4.58 -2.34 -15.72
CA ASN A 259 4.88 -2.00 -17.10
C ASN A 259 6.33 -1.50 -17.25
N LEU A 260 7.12 -2.22 -18.03
CA LEU A 260 8.53 -1.94 -18.27
C LEU A 260 8.79 -0.52 -18.83
N ASP A 261 7.88 0.02 -19.64
CA ASP A 261 8.05 1.36 -20.22
C ASP A 261 7.94 2.46 -19.16
N ILE A 262 7.14 2.24 -18.09
CA ILE A 262 7.10 3.15 -16.94
C ILE A 262 8.48 3.20 -16.26
N LEU A 263 9.15 2.06 -16.09
CA LEU A 263 10.49 2.01 -15.50
C LEU A 263 11.51 2.77 -16.36
N LYS A 264 11.43 2.63 -17.68
CA LYS A 264 12.29 3.38 -18.63
C LYS A 264 12.07 4.90 -18.58
N HIS A 265 10.89 5.36 -18.16
CA HIS A 265 10.68 6.79 -17.95
C HIS A 265 11.57 7.35 -16.83
N ALA A 266 11.87 6.59 -15.78
CA ALA A 266 12.77 7.07 -14.72
C ALA A 266 14.15 7.39 -15.28
N GLU A 267 14.69 6.54 -16.16
CA GLU A 267 15.96 6.79 -16.85
C GLU A 267 15.89 7.97 -17.82
N SER A 268 14.73 8.23 -18.42
CA SER A 268 14.53 9.34 -19.34
C SER A 268 14.37 10.68 -18.60
N ASP A 269 13.73 10.66 -17.44
CA ASP A 269 13.32 11.84 -16.68
C ASP A 269 14.40 12.32 -15.69
N PHE A 270 15.24 11.42 -15.15
CA PHE A 270 16.16 11.71 -14.04
C PHE A 270 17.63 11.37 -14.36
N GLU A 271 18.54 12.16 -13.80
CA GLU A 271 19.98 11.85 -13.81
C GLU A 271 20.29 10.78 -12.75
N ASN A 272 20.96 9.69 -13.13
CA ASN A 272 21.48 8.67 -12.20
C ASN A 272 20.48 8.19 -11.14
N ALA A 273 19.23 7.92 -11.53
CA ALA A 273 18.22 7.40 -10.61
C ALA A 273 18.69 6.10 -9.93
N LYS A 274 18.35 5.92 -8.64
CA LYS A 274 18.62 4.69 -7.88
C LYS A 274 17.33 3.88 -7.72
N TYR A 275 17.46 2.56 -7.67
CA TYR A 275 16.33 1.64 -7.65
C TYR A 275 16.45 0.68 -6.47
N ILE A 276 15.44 0.66 -5.61
CA ILE A 276 15.30 -0.36 -4.58
C ILE A 276 14.29 -1.39 -5.12
N HIS A 277 14.79 -2.58 -5.47
CA HIS A 277 13.96 -3.71 -5.86
C HIS A 277 13.52 -4.45 -4.59
N LEU A 278 12.32 -4.11 -4.09
CA LEU A 278 11.74 -4.75 -2.92
C LEU A 278 11.02 -6.03 -3.33
N GLN A 279 11.45 -7.14 -2.73
CA GLN A 279 11.02 -8.49 -3.02
C GLN A 279 10.28 -9.05 -1.80
N ARG A 280 9.21 -9.80 -2.03
CA ARG A 280 8.50 -10.57 -0.99
C ARG A 280 8.16 -11.94 -1.55
N HIS A 281 8.13 -12.96 -0.69
CA HIS A 281 7.78 -14.31 -1.10
C HIS A 281 6.44 -14.33 -1.87
N PRO A 282 6.33 -15.06 -3.01
CA PRO A 282 5.13 -15.06 -3.85
C PRO A 282 3.88 -15.47 -3.08
N CYS A 283 3.92 -16.56 -2.30
CA CYS A 283 2.77 -16.97 -1.47
C CYS A 283 2.37 -15.92 -0.42
N GLY A 284 3.34 -15.18 0.14
CA GLY A 284 3.07 -14.08 1.07
C GLY A 284 2.37 -12.89 0.40
N THR A 285 2.77 -12.60 -0.83
CA THR A 285 2.12 -11.58 -1.67
C THR A 285 0.71 -11.99 -2.06
N ILE A 286 0.53 -13.22 -2.58
CA ILE A 286 -0.76 -13.77 -3.01
C ILE A 286 -1.76 -13.76 -1.85
N ARG A 287 -1.38 -14.31 -0.69
CA ARG A 287 -2.25 -14.32 0.48
C ARG A 287 -2.66 -12.92 0.90
N SER A 288 -1.70 -12.00 0.95
CA SER A 288 -2.01 -10.62 1.31
C SER A 288 -2.87 -9.90 0.28
N TYR A 289 -2.81 -10.29 -1.00
CA TYR A 289 -3.62 -9.73 -2.07
C TYR A 289 -5.09 -10.15 -1.93
N GLU A 290 -5.32 -11.45 -1.72
CA GLU A 290 -6.66 -12.02 -1.52
C GLU A 290 -7.33 -11.45 -0.28
N GLU A 291 -6.62 -11.37 0.85
CA GLU A 291 -7.13 -10.77 2.09
C GLU A 291 -7.46 -9.28 1.97
N SER A 292 -6.89 -8.58 0.99
CA SER A 292 -7.14 -7.16 0.78
C SER A 292 -8.24 -6.92 -0.25
N LYS A 293 -8.83 -7.97 -0.85
CA LYS A 293 -9.80 -7.89 -1.97
C LYS A 293 -9.34 -6.89 -3.06
N LEU A 294 -8.02 -6.87 -3.32
CA LEU A 294 -7.35 -5.87 -4.16
C LEU A 294 -7.78 -5.90 -5.64
N THR A 295 -8.52 -6.93 -6.06
CA THR A 295 -9.19 -6.99 -7.37
C THR A 295 -10.04 -5.76 -7.68
N ARG A 296 -10.51 -5.02 -6.67
CA ARG A 296 -11.23 -3.75 -6.85
C ARG A 296 -10.34 -2.54 -7.21
N MET A 297 -9.06 -2.53 -6.82
CA MET A 297 -8.16 -1.37 -7.01
C MET A 297 -7.38 -1.38 -8.34
N MET A 298 -7.50 -2.45 -9.14
CA MET A 298 -7.00 -2.45 -10.50
C MET A 298 -8.21 -2.48 -11.45
N PRO A 299 -8.63 -1.32 -12.02
CA PRO A 299 -9.73 -1.24 -12.99
C PRO A 299 -9.56 -2.22 -14.16
N LEU A 300 -8.31 -2.58 -14.47
CA LEU A 300 -7.88 -3.54 -15.48
C LEU A 300 -8.41 -4.97 -15.25
N MET A 301 -8.93 -5.30 -14.06
CA MET A 301 -9.23 -6.67 -13.65
C MET A 301 -10.72 -6.98 -13.45
N LYS A 302 -11.62 -6.00 -13.57
CA LYS A 302 -13.07 -6.18 -13.32
C LYS A 302 -13.72 -7.14 -14.34
N ASP A 303 -13.15 -7.24 -15.54
CA ASP A 303 -13.65 -8.07 -16.64
C ASP A 303 -12.80 -9.34 -16.91
N SER A 304 -11.84 -9.67 -16.02
CA SER A 304 -10.98 -10.84 -16.21
C SER A 304 -11.67 -12.14 -15.80
N THR A 305 -11.40 -13.22 -16.55
CA THR A 305 -11.85 -14.58 -16.21
C THR A 305 -10.91 -15.31 -15.24
N PHE A 306 -9.78 -14.71 -14.88
CA PHE A 306 -8.79 -15.30 -13.98
C PHE A 306 -9.26 -15.25 -12.52
N SER A 307 -8.87 -16.25 -11.73
CA SER A 307 -9.10 -16.24 -10.29
C SER A 307 -8.31 -15.11 -9.61
N SER A 308 -8.77 -14.63 -8.45
CA SER A 308 -8.04 -13.62 -7.65
C SER A 308 -6.61 -14.06 -7.33
N ARG A 309 -6.42 -15.35 -7.03
CA ARG A 309 -5.12 -15.98 -6.78
C ARG A 309 -4.20 -15.90 -8.00
N ALA A 310 -4.70 -16.33 -9.17
CA ALA A 310 -3.94 -16.29 -10.42
C ALA A 310 -3.59 -14.85 -10.82
N LEU A 311 -4.51 -13.89 -10.65
CA LEU A 311 -4.24 -12.47 -10.87
C LEU A 311 -3.14 -11.94 -9.95
N ALA A 312 -3.16 -12.32 -8.67
CA ALA A 312 -2.14 -11.93 -7.70
C ALA A 312 -0.76 -12.49 -8.09
N GLU A 313 -0.71 -13.76 -8.47
CA GLU A 313 0.51 -14.44 -8.93
C GLU A 313 1.06 -13.81 -10.22
N MET A 314 0.22 -13.57 -11.23
CA MET A 314 0.63 -12.92 -12.48
C MET A 314 1.08 -11.48 -12.27
N THR A 315 0.46 -10.75 -11.34
CA THR A 315 0.90 -9.39 -10.96
C THR A 315 2.27 -9.43 -10.30
N TRP A 316 2.50 -10.36 -9.37
CA TRP A 316 3.80 -10.57 -8.73
C TRP A 316 4.88 -10.91 -9.78
N LEU A 317 4.55 -11.85 -10.66
CA LEU A 317 5.45 -12.35 -11.70
C LEU A 317 5.82 -11.25 -12.70
N THR A 318 4.82 -10.54 -13.24
CA THR A 318 5.03 -9.46 -14.22
C THR A 318 5.88 -8.34 -13.64
N CYS A 319 5.59 -7.91 -12.40
CA CYS A 319 6.36 -6.87 -11.73
C CYS A 319 7.84 -7.26 -11.58
N HIS A 320 8.14 -8.48 -11.15
CA HIS A 320 9.51 -8.92 -10.98
C HIS A 320 10.22 -9.21 -12.30
N GLN A 321 9.55 -9.78 -13.30
CA GLN A 321 10.13 -9.93 -14.64
C GLN A 321 10.54 -8.59 -15.23
N ASN A 322 9.64 -7.59 -15.20
CA ASN A 322 9.94 -6.24 -15.71
C ASN A 322 11.09 -5.59 -14.92
N THR A 323 11.09 -5.73 -13.59
CA THR A 323 12.14 -5.12 -12.75
C THR A 323 13.50 -5.78 -13.00
N LEU A 324 13.54 -7.09 -13.16
CA LEU A 324 14.77 -7.83 -13.47
C LEU A 324 15.30 -7.49 -14.87
N GLU A 325 14.42 -7.47 -15.89
CA GLU A 325 14.77 -7.06 -17.25
C GLU A 325 15.25 -5.60 -17.31
N PHE A 326 14.62 -4.71 -16.55
CA PHE A 326 15.04 -3.32 -16.44
C PHE A 326 16.40 -3.19 -15.75
N ALA A 327 16.64 -3.94 -14.67
CA ALA A 327 17.89 -3.90 -13.92
C ALA A 327 19.09 -4.32 -14.79
N GLU A 328 18.90 -5.22 -15.76
CA GLU A 328 19.94 -5.61 -16.73
C GLU A 328 20.38 -4.46 -17.65
N GLN A 329 19.58 -3.40 -17.77
CA GLN A 329 19.84 -2.22 -18.60
C GLN A 329 20.43 -1.04 -17.81
N VAL A 330 20.59 -1.20 -16.49
CA VAL A 330 21.03 -0.16 -15.56
C VAL A 330 22.35 -0.60 -14.90
N PRO A 331 23.30 0.31 -14.64
CA PRO A 331 24.50 0.00 -13.87
C PRO A 331 24.15 -0.61 -12.50
N ASN A 332 24.80 -1.72 -12.15
CA ASN A 332 24.49 -2.51 -10.96
C ASN A 332 24.55 -1.69 -9.65
N GLU A 333 25.44 -0.69 -9.57
CA GLU A 333 25.58 0.20 -8.42
C GLU A 333 24.35 1.09 -8.18
N ARG A 334 23.41 1.17 -9.13
CA ARG A 334 22.15 1.91 -9.00
C ARG A 334 20.96 1.02 -8.66
N VAL A 335 21.15 -0.28 -8.43
CA VAL A 335 20.08 -1.22 -8.09
C VAL A 335 20.40 -1.97 -6.80
N LEU A 336 19.50 -1.91 -5.82
CA LEU A 336 19.60 -2.65 -4.56
C LEU A 336 18.42 -3.60 -4.40
N ALA A 337 18.68 -4.90 -4.31
CA ALA A 337 17.68 -5.89 -3.92
C ALA A 337 17.49 -5.90 -2.38
N VAL A 338 16.23 -5.81 -1.95
CA VAL A 338 15.83 -5.88 -0.53
C VAL A 338 14.72 -6.91 -0.38
N GLN A 339 14.90 -7.88 0.52
CA GLN A 339 13.87 -8.86 0.85
C GLN A 339 13.03 -8.35 2.03
N TYR A 340 11.71 -8.37 1.87
CA TYR A 340 10.75 -7.95 2.90
C TYR A 340 10.94 -8.74 4.21
N GLU A 341 11.23 -10.03 4.09
CA GLU A 341 11.43 -10.94 5.20
C GLU A 341 12.62 -10.48 6.06
N ASN A 342 13.74 -10.12 5.43
CA ASN A 342 14.89 -9.54 6.13
C ASN A 342 14.55 -8.16 6.71
N LEU A 343 13.80 -7.33 5.97
CA LEU A 343 13.40 -5.99 6.42
C LEU A 343 12.60 -6.05 7.74
N VAL A 344 11.70 -7.02 7.91
CA VAL A 344 10.89 -7.12 9.13
C VAL A 344 11.53 -7.96 10.24
N GLN A 345 12.43 -8.88 9.90
CA GLN A 345 13.15 -9.70 10.89
C GLN A 345 14.41 -9.03 11.43
N GLN A 346 15.12 -8.26 10.59
CA GLN A 346 16.38 -7.59 10.91
C GLN A 346 16.35 -6.13 10.40
N PRO A 347 15.39 -5.30 10.86
CA PRO A 347 15.16 -3.97 10.30
C PRO A 347 16.38 -3.05 10.37
N GLU A 348 17.14 -3.07 11.47
CA GLU A 348 18.33 -2.21 11.59
C GLU A 348 19.41 -2.58 10.56
N VAL A 349 19.64 -3.87 10.32
CA VAL A 349 20.65 -4.36 9.37
C VAL A 349 20.29 -3.92 7.95
N GLU A 350 19.05 -4.17 7.53
CA GLU A 350 18.59 -3.79 6.20
C GLU A 350 18.53 -2.27 6.01
N MET A 351 18.06 -1.51 7.01
CA MET A 351 18.03 -0.05 6.90
C MET A 351 19.42 0.57 6.81
N ARG A 352 20.42 0.04 7.52
CA ARG A 352 21.82 0.49 7.37
C ARG A 352 22.35 0.22 5.97
N ARG A 353 22.07 -0.96 5.41
CA ARG A 353 22.46 -1.33 4.04
C ARG A 353 21.78 -0.44 3.00
N ILE A 354 20.52 -0.07 3.21
CA ILE A 354 19.80 0.87 2.34
C ILE A 354 20.39 2.27 2.45
N CYS A 355 20.69 2.76 3.67
CA CYS A 355 21.36 4.06 3.85
C CYS A 355 22.72 4.13 3.15
N GLU A 356 23.53 3.07 3.26
CA GLU A 356 24.82 2.97 2.55
C GLU A 356 24.64 3.06 1.03
N PHE A 357 23.67 2.32 0.48
CA PHE A 357 23.34 2.38 -0.94
C PHE A 357 22.84 3.76 -1.39
N LEU A 358 22.04 4.43 -0.55
CA LEU A 358 21.51 5.76 -0.83
C LEU A 358 22.52 6.88 -0.59
N GLU A 359 23.63 6.59 0.08
CA GLU A 359 24.68 7.54 0.50
C GLU A 359 24.15 8.60 1.48
N VAL A 360 23.33 8.16 2.45
CA VAL A 360 22.80 9.00 3.55
C VAL A 360 23.16 8.40 4.90
N ASP A 361 23.14 9.21 5.96
CA ASP A 361 23.42 8.72 7.31
C ASP A 361 22.24 7.89 7.85
N PHE A 362 22.57 6.79 8.53
CA PHE A 362 21.57 6.00 9.23
C PHE A 362 20.95 6.80 10.38
N ASN A 363 19.62 6.87 10.40
CA ASN A 363 18.86 7.49 11.48
C ASN A 363 18.03 6.44 12.24
N ALA A 364 18.16 6.39 13.57
CA ALA A 364 17.44 5.42 14.40
C ALA A 364 15.90 5.59 14.34
N GLU A 365 15.41 6.78 14.00
CA GLU A 365 13.97 7.00 13.80
C GLU A 365 13.40 6.20 12.63
N MET A 366 14.24 5.73 11.69
CA MET A 366 13.80 4.84 10.61
C MET A 366 13.25 3.51 11.13
N LEU A 367 13.59 3.11 12.36
CA LEU A 367 13.10 1.89 13.01
C LEU A 367 11.77 2.10 13.77
N ASN A 368 11.24 3.32 13.80
CA ASN A 368 10.02 3.68 14.52
C ASN A 368 8.92 4.20 13.56
N PRO A 369 8.47 3.40 12.56
CA PRO A 369 7.58 3.88 11.49
C PRO A 369 6.19 4.33 11.97
N TYR A 370 5.78 3.96 13.19
CA TYR A 370 4.45 4.30 13.75
C TYR A 370 4.43 5.60 14.58
N LYS A 371 5.58 6.27 14.73
CA LYS A 371 5.70 7.60 15.36
C LYS A 371 5.61 8.72 14.32
N ASP A 372 5.33 9.93 14.79
CA ASP A 372 5.43 11.18 14.01
C ASP A 372 4.66 11.14 12.68
N LYS A 373 3.36 10.83 12.78
CA LYS A 373 2.48 10.55 11.63
C LYS A 373 2.49 11.63 10.56
N GLU A 374 2.45 12.91 10.97
CA GLU A 374 2.44 14.07 10.08
C GLU A 374 3.76 14.21 9.33
N GLN A 375 4.89 14.07 10.03
CA GLN A 375 6.22 14.14 9.42
C GLN A 375 6.43 13.02 8.39
N ARG A 376 5.87 11.84 8.64
CA ARG A 376 5.94 10.69 7.74
C ARG A 376 4.85 10.67 6.68
N MET A 377 3.95 11.67 6.67
CA MET A 377 2.82 11.77 5.75
C MET A 377 2.02 10.45 5.73
N THR A 378 1.59 10.03 6.92
CA THR A 378 0.73 8.84 7.14
C THR A 378 -0.71 9.21 7.51
N ASP A 379 -0.95 10.49 7.79
CA ASP A 379 -2.24 11.16 7.73
C ASP A 379 -2.70 11.36 6.28
N GLY A 380 -4.00 11.62 6.07
CA GLY A 380 -4.53 12.03 4.77
C GLY A 380 -4.44 13.53 4.52
N VAL A 381 -5.05 13.98 3.42
CA VAL A 381 -5.14 15.41 3.06
C VAL A 381 -6.12 16.17 3.96
N ASP A 382 -7.19 15.49 4.37
CA ASP A 382 -8.25 16.00 5.22
C ASP A 382 -8.30 15.17 6.51
N VAL A 383 -8.83 15.71 7.62
CA VAL A 383 -8.81 15.03 8.94
C VAL A 383 -9.49 13.65 8.91
N ALA A 384 -10.47 13.48 8.01
CA ALA A 384 -11.18 12.23 7.77
C ALA A 384 -10.49 11.32 6.73
N SER A 385 -9.65 11.87 5.84
CA SER A 385 -8.97 11.07 4.83
C SER A 385 -7.67 10.47 5.38
N LYS A 386 -7.23 9.35 4.81
CA LYS A 386 -5.98 8.67 5.19
C LYS A 386 -5.02 8.62 4.01
N MET A 387 -3.76 8.36 4.31
CA MET A 387 -2.74 8.22 3.26
C MET A 387 -3.13 7.17 2.22
N SER A 388 -2.88 7.49 0.95
CA SER A 388 -2.89 6.50 -0.13
C SER A 388 -1.76 5.47 0.10
N GLY A 389 -2.09 4.18 0.00
CA GLY A 389 -1.17 3.07 0.25
C GLY A 389 -1.81 1.89 0.98
N ASP A 390 -1.04 1.22 1.85
CA ASP A 390 -1.55 0.05 2.60
C ASP A 390 -2.28 0.49 3.88
N LEU A 391 -3.61 0.50 3.84
CA LEU A 391 -4.41 0.89 5.00
C LEU A 391 -4.23 -0.05 6.21
N LYS A 392 -3.87 -1.33 5.99
CA LYS A 392 -3.56 -2.26 7.09
C LYS A 392 -2.40 -1.76 7.95
N PHE A 393 -1.56 -0.85 7.45
CA PHE A 393 -0.53 -0.17 8.24
C PHE A 393 -1.07 0.42 9.55
N HIS A 394 -2.28 1.02 9.53
CA HIS A 394 -2.87 1.67 10.70
C HIS A 394 -3.38 0.69 11.77
N LEU A 395 -3.45 -0.61 11.46
CA LEU A 395 -3.82 -1.66 12.40
C LEU A 395 -2.63 -2.13 13.26
N HIS A 396 -1.41 -1.76 12.88
CA HIS A 396 -0.19 -2.19 13.56
C HIS A 396 0.39 -1.05 14.42
N GLN A 397 1.16 -1.44 15.43
CA GLN A 397 1.88 -0.51 16.32
C GLN A 397 3.39 -0.70 16.28
N ASN A 398 3.87 -1.83 15.76
CA ASN A 398 5.29 -2.21 15.68
C ASN A 398 5.55 -2.97 14.37
N ILE A 399 6.82 -3.05 13.97
CA ILE A 399 7.25 -3.88 12.85
C ILE A 399 7.00 -5.35 13.24
N ASP A 400 6.11 -6.01 12.51
CA ASP A 400 5.67 -7.37 12.80
C ASP A 400 6.48 -8.40 12.00
N ALA A 401 7.48 -9.00 12.65
CA ALA A 401 8.32 -10.04 12.05
C ALA A 401 7.53 -11.30 11.64
N SER A 402 6.37 -11.57 12.26
CA SER A 402 5.56 -12.75 11.92
C SER A 402 4.94 -12.65 10.53
N ALA A 403 4.78 -11.44 10.00
CA ALA A 403 4.24 -11.21 8.66
C ALA A 403 5.14 -11.75 7.53
N ALA A 404 6.42 -12.05 7.82
CA ALA A 404 7.34 -12.72 6.90
C ALA A 404 6.94 -14.16 6.59
N THR A 405 6.45 -14.90 7.59
CA THR A 405 6.22 -16.36 7.50
C THR A 405 4.77 -16.76 7.67
N ARG A 406 3.87 -15.85 8.06
CA ARG A 406 2.44 -16.12 8.29
C ARG A 406 1.75 -16.86 7.15
N TRP A 407 2.16 -16.62 5.90
CA TRP A 407 1.56 -17.28 4.74
C TRP A 407 1.73 -18.81 4.74
N GLN A 408 2.75 -19.34 5.44
CA GLN A 408 3.07 -20.77 5.46
C GLN A 408 1.95 -21.62 6.05
N GLN A 409 1.13 -21.05 6.93
CA GLN A 409 -0.04 -21.75 7.50
C GLN A 409 -1.18 -21.90 6.48
N PHE A 410 -1.22 -21.08 5.43
CA PHE A 410 -2.30 -21.06 4.45
C PHE A 410 -1.91 -21.74 3.14
N TYR A 411 -0.63 -21.65 2.74
CA TYR A 411 -0.17 -22.09 1.44
C TYR A 411 1.04 -23.00 1.49
N SER A 412 1.00 -24.00 0.62
CA SER A 412 2.20 -24.65 0.09
C SER A 412 2.73 -23.89 -1.13
N GLU A 413 4.03 -24.00 -1.40
CA GLU A 413 4.66 -23.46 -2.61
C GLU A 413 4.23 -24.21 -3.88
N ASP A 414 3.61 -25.39 -3.72
CA ASP A 414 3.06 -26.18 -4.82
C ASP A 414 1.82 -25.58 -5.47
N ILE A 415 1.27 -24.49 -4.94
CA ILE A 415 0.24 -23.70 -5.63
C ILE A 415 0.82 -22.88 -6.80
N LEU A 416 2.13 -22.63 -6.81
CA LEU A 416 2.77 -21.73 -7.76
C LEU A 416 2.97 -22.42 -9.12
N GLY A 417 2.84 -21.64 -10.19
CA GLY A 417 3.26 -22.04 -11.53
C GLY A 417 4.78 -22.10 -11.66
N ASP A 418 5.27 -22.94 -12.57
CA ASP A 418 6.71 -23.14 -12.76
C ASP A 418 7.44 -21.85 -13.15
N VAL A 419 6.81 -21.01 -13.98
CA VAL A 419 7.33 -19.68 -14.37
C VAL A 419 7.50 -18.74 -13.16
N THR A 420 6.62 -18.85 -12.17
CA THR A 420 6.71 -18.09 -10.92
C THR A 420 7.85 -18.64 -10.07
N LYS A 421 7.98 -19.97 -9.98
CA LYS A 421 9.06 -20.62 -9.22
C LYS A 421 10.44 -20.21 -9.74
N GLU A 422 10.62 -20.14 -11.06
CA GLU A 422 11.86 -19.68 -11.70
C GLU A 422 12.23 -18.24 -11.33
N VAL A 423 11.25 -17.32 -11.35
CA VAL A 423 11.50 -15.92 -10.99
C VAL A 423 11.77 -15.76 -9.50
N ALA A 424 11.10 -16.51 -8.62
CA ALA A 424 11.39 -16.42 -7.19
C ALA A 424 12.79 -16.91 -6.84
N LYS A 425 13.33 -17.92 -7.54
CA LYS A 425 14.75 -18.32 -7.43
C LYS A 425 15.69 -17.18 -7.79
N ARG A 426 15.39 -16.43 -8.86
CA ARG A 426 16.18 -15.23 -9.24
C ARG A 426 16.11 -14.12 -8.18
N CYS A 427 15.01 -14.03 -7.43
CA CYS A 427 14.84 -13.14 -6.28
C CYS A 427 15.40 -13.72 -4.95
N GLY A 428 16.08 -14.88 -4.99
CA GLY A 428 16.73 -15.47 -3.82
C GLY A 428 15.83 -16.26 -2.89
N TYR A 429 14.67 -16.75 -3.36
CA TYR A 429 13.84 -17.70 -2.63
C TYR A 429 14.15 -19.15 -3.04
N ASP A 430 14.20 -20.05 -2.07
CA ASP A 430 14.45 -21.48 -2.26
C ASP A 430 13.11 -22.24 -2.28
N ILE A 431 12.60 -22.56 -3.48
CA ILE A 431 11.24 -23.11 -3.75
C ILE A 431 11.16 -24.15 -4.88
#